data_AF-A0AAJ6ZHK4-F1
#
_entry.id   AF-A0AAJ6ZHK4-F1
#
_cell.length_a   1.000
_cell.length_b   1.000
_cell.length_c   1.000
_cell.angle_alpha   90.00
_cell.angle_beta   90.00
_cell.angle_gamma   90.00
#
_symmetry.space_group_name_H-M   'P 1'
#
loop_
_entity.id
_entity.type
_entity.pdbx_description
1 polymer ?
#
loop_
_entity_poly.entity_id
_entity_poly.type
_entity_poly.pdbx_seq_one_letter_code
_entity_poly.pdbx_strand_id
1 'polypeptide(L)'
;MTTAEGATIDAKYSEVLAKARSSISLREFGLESVKIRTSMTGSKLMEVGGTTPEETADRLAAALVEAVGSWADITRPTKMAVLRITGLDDTVTTEEVAAQLASVGGCPPSSMRVGNIRPSFWGGGSALV
;
A
#
# COMPACT_ATOMS: atom_id res chain seq x y z
N MET A 1 14.17 6.57 4.52
CA MET A 1 14.73 5.33 3.96
C MET A 1 14.11 5.12 2.59
N THR A 2 14.89 5.37 1.54
CA THR A 2 14.51 5.13 0.14
C THR A 2 14.43 3.63 -0.11
N THR A 3 13.23 3.08 -0.25
CA THR A 3 13.03 1.73 -0.81
C THR A 3 13.54 1.75 -2.25
N ALA A 4 14.56 0.95 -2.51
CA ALA A 4 15.13 0.76 -3.84
C ALA A 4 14.06 0.16 -4.76
N GLU A 5 13.59 0.96 -5.72
CA GLU A 5 12.87 0.43 -6.88
C GLU A 5 13.80 -0.53 -7.64
N GLY A 6 13.30 -1.74 -7.90
CA GLY A 6 13.77 -2.58 -9.00
C GLY A 6 15.18 -3.16 -8.86
N ALA A 7 15.32 -4.22 -8.06
CA ALA A 7 16.30 -5.25 -8.41
C ALA A 7 15.77 -5.97 -9.66
N THR A 8 16.15 -5.50 -10.86
CA THR A 8 15.75 -6.10 -12.13
C THR A 8 16.43 -7.45 -12.30
N ILE A 9 15.74 -8.51 -11.88
CA ILE A 9 15.79 -9.78 -12.58
C ILE A 9 14.98 -9.55 -13.86
N ASP A 10 15.57 -9.79 -15.05
CA ASP A 10 14.90 -9.68 -16.35
C ASP A 10 13.83 -10.79 -16.53
N ALA A 11 12.91 -10.90 -15.58
CA ALA A 11 11.79 -11.83 -15.60
C ALA A 11 10.61 -11.19 -16.32
N LYS A 12 10.00 -11.94 -17.24
CA LYS A 12 8.76 -11.48 -17.88
C LYS A 12 7.60 -11.63 -16.91
N TYR A 13 6.61 -10.73 -16.98
CA TYR A 13 5.38 -10.84 -16.18
C TYR A 13 4.71 -12.22 -16.29
N SER A 14 4.79 -12.88 -17.44
CA SER A 14 4.27 -14.24 -17.64
C SER A 14 4.95 -15.29 -16.76
N GLU A 15 6.25 -15.18 -16.56
CA GLU A 15 7.04 -16.13 -15.76
C GLU A 15 6.76 -15.94 -14.27
N VAL A 16 6.69 -14.68 -13.84
CA VAL A 16 6.31 -14.30 -12.47
C VAL A 16 4.90 -14.83 -12.14
N LEU A 17 3.93 -14.60 -13.04
CA LEU A 17 2.56 -15.07 -12.84
C LEU A 17 2.44 -16.60 -12.90
N ALA A 18 3.24 -17.27 -13.74
CA ALA A 18 3.29 -18.73 -13.77
C ALA A 18 3.80 -19.32 -12.45
N LYS A 19 4.87 -18.74 -11.89
CA LYS A 19 5.42 -19.11 -10.59
C LYS A 19 4.42 -18.87 -9.45
N ALA A 20 3.74 -17.72 -9.47
CA ALA A 20 2.69 -17.43 -8.49
C ALA A 20 1.55 -18.46 -8.58
N ARG A 21 1.10 -18.78 -9.80
CA ARG A 21 0.03 -19.77 -10.04
C ARG A 21 0.40 -21.18 -9.61
N SER A 22 1.66 -21.59 -9.76
CA SER A 22 2.11 -22.93 -9.32
C SER A 22 2.28 -23.04 -7.81
N SER A 23 2.52 -21.91 -7.13
CA SER A 23 2.85 -21.89 -5.70
C SER A 23 1.64 -21.58 -4.82
N ILE A 24 0.61 -20.93 -5.36
CA ILE A 24 -0.54 -20.41 -4.60
C ILE A 24 -1.84 -21.02 -5.13
N SER A 25 -2.61 -21.63 -4.23
CA SER A 25 -3.96 -22.11 -4.53
C SER A 25 -5.01 -21.09 -4.10
N LEU A 26 -5.76 -20.52 -5.05
CA LEU A 26 -6.82 -19.53 -4.75
C LEU A 26 -7.90 -20.08 -3.79
N ARG A 27 -8.11 -21.40 -3.79
CA ARG A 27 -9.09 -22.06 -2.91
C ARG A 27 -8.75 -21.92 -1.43
N GLU A 28 -7.46 -21.84 -1.08
CA GLU A 28 -7.00 -21.65 0.30
C GLU A 28 -7.40 -20.28 0.86
N PHE A 29 -7.62 -19.32 -0.04
CA PHE A 29 -8.08 -17.96 0.28
C PHE A 29 -9.60 -17.81 0.17
N GLY A 30 -10.33 -18.90 -0.11
CA GLY A 30 -11.78 -18.86 -0.34
C GLY A 30 -12.17 -18.16 -1.64
N LEU A 31 -11.26 -18.06 -2.61
CA LEU A 31 -11.48 -17.38 -3.88
C LEU A 31 -11.74 -18.39 -5.00
N GLU A 32 -12.84 -18.22 -5.72
CA GLU A 32 -13.12 -19.00 -6.93
C GLU A 32 -12.31 -18.49 -8.13
N SER A 33 -12.15 -17.17 -8.22
CA SER A 33 -11.37 -16.51 -9.27
C SER A 33 -10.83 -15.17 -8.81
N VAL A 34 -9.72 -14.74 -9.43
CA VAL A 34 -9.14 -13.41 -9.27
C VAL A 34 -9.14 -12.76 -10.65
N LYS A 35 -9.69 -11.54 -10.74
CA LYS A 35 -9.63 -10.77 -11.98
C LYS A 35 -8.29 -10.05 -12.05
N ILE A 36 -7.57 -10.23 -13.15
CA ILE A 36 -6.28 -9.57 -13.38
C ILE A 36 -6.45 -8.57 -14.50
N ARG A 37 -6.11 -7.31 -14.24
CA ARG A 37 -6.08 -6.25 -15.25
C ARG A 37 -4.72 -5.57 -15.26
N THR A 38 -4.38 -4.95 -16.38
CA THR A 38 -3.17 -4.12 -16.49
C THR A 38 -3.50 -2.71 -16.01
N SER A 39 -2.67 -2.15 -15.11
CA SER A 39 -2.77 -0.77 -14.67
C SER A 39 -2.22 0.19 -15.73
N MET A 40 -2.43 1.49 -15.54
CA MET A 40 -1.88 2.53 -16.42
C MET A 40 -0.34 2.51 -16.46
N THR A 41 0.30 2.06 -15.38
CA THR A 41 1.76 1.93 -15.25
C THR A 41 2.30 0.62 -15.85
N GLY A 42 1.45 -0.26 -16.39
CA GLY A 42 1.84 -1.57 -16.92
C GLY A 42 1.91 -2.69 -15.88
N SER A 43 1.80 -2.35 -14.59
CA SER A 43 1.69 -3.31 -13.48
C SER A 43 0.42 -4.18 -13.61
N LYS A 44 0.39 -5.31 -12.92
CA LYS A 44 -0.77 -6.21 -12.89
C LYS A 44 -1.56 -5.97 -11.60
N LEU A 45 -2.80 -5.53 -11.74
CA LEU A 45 -3.73 -5.33 -10.64
C LEU A 45 -4.62 -6.57 -10.51
N MET A 46 -4.59 -7.19 -9.33
CA MET A 46 -5.40 -8.34 -8.96
C MET A 46 -6.58 -7.89 -8.11
N GLU A 47 -7.80 -8.09 -8.60
CA GLU A 47 -9.02 -7.77 -7.86
C GLU A 47 -9.51 -9.03 -7.12
N VAL A 48 -9.61 -8.89 -5.79
CA VAL A 48 -10.07 -9.93 -4.87
C VAL A 48 -11.53 -9.66 -4.52
N GLY A 49 -12.42 -10.60 -4.84
CA GLY A 49 -13.83 -10.55 -4.44
C GLY A 49 -14.07 -11.27 -3.11
N GLY A 50 -15.33 -11.33 -2.69
CA GLY A 50 -15.76 -12.09 -1.51
C GLY A 50 -16.32 -11.23 -0.39
N THR A 51 -16.61 -11.86 0.74
CA THR A 51 -17.26 -11.26 1.92
C THR A 51 -16.31 -10.44 2.77
N THR A 52 -15.03 -10.80 2.82
CA THR A 52 -13.95 -10.11 3.56
C THR A 52 -12.79 -9.74 2.63
N PRO A 53 -13.03 -8.88 1.62
CA PRO A 53 -12.07 -8.65 0.54
C PRO A 53 -10.73 -8.07 1.03
N GLU A 54 -10.74 -7.28 2.10
CA GLU A 54 -9.54 -6.66 2.66
C GLU A 54 -8.58 -7.70 3.26
N GLU A 55 -9.04 -8.50 4.21
CA GLU A 55 -8.21 -9.54 4.84
C GLU A 55 -7.72 -10.59 3.84
N THR A 56 -8.58 -10.95 2.88
CA THR A 56 -8.22 -11.93 1.85
C THR A 56 -7.17 -11.36 0.90
N ALA A 57 -7.26 -10.07 0.54
CA ALA A 57 -6.24 -9.39 -0.25
C ALA A 57 -4.91 -9.29 0.50
N ASP A 58 -4.93 -9.00 1.80
CA ASP A 58 -3.72 -8.92 2.61
C ASP A 58 -3.02 -10.28 2.72
N ARG A 59 -3.78 -11.34 2.96
CA ARG A 59 -3.26 -12.73 2.97
C ARG A 59 -2.71 -13.15 1.61
N LEU A 60 -3.40 -12.83 0.52
CA LEU A 60 -2.93 -13.12 -0.82
C LEU A 60 -1.66 -12.35 -1.17
N ALA A 61 -1.56 -11.07 -0.78
CA ALA A 61 -0.37 -10.27 -0.99
C ALA A 61 0.83 -10.85 -0.23
N ALA A 62 0.67 -11.26 1.03
CA ALA A 62 1.73 -11.90 1.81
C ALA A 62 2.21 -13.20 1.15
N ALA A 63 1.29 -14.07 0.72
CA ALA A 63 1.64 -15.32 0.03
C ALA A 63 2.34 -15.07 -1.31
N LEU A 64 1.94 -14.02 -2.05
CA LEU A 64 2.60 -13.62 -3.28
C LEU A 64 4.03 -13.13 -3.02
N VAL A 65 4.27 -12.38 -1.94
CA VAL A 65 5.62 -11.91 -1.57
C VAL A 65 6.52 -13.11 -1.27
N GLU A 66 6.02 -14.12 -0.55
CA GLU A 66 6.77 -15.34 -0.27
C GLU A 66 7.06 -16.17 -1.52
N ALA A 67 6.07 -16.33 -2.41
CA ALA A 67 6.21 -17.14 -3.61
C ALA A 67 7.10 -16.49 -4.68
N VAL A 68 6.92 -15.18 -4.89
CA VAL A 68 7.58 -14.44 -5.97
C VAL A 68 8.94 -13.90 -5.50
N GLY A 69 9.06 -13.49 -4.24
CA GLY A 69 10.28 -12.94 -3.67
C GLY A 69 10.73 -11.70 -4.42
N SER A 70 12.04 -11.60 -4.69
CA SER A 70 12.66 -10.45 -5.36
C SER A 70 12.37 -10.32 -6.86
N TRP A 71 11.53 -11.18 -7.44
CA TRP A 71 11.20 -11.13 -8.88
C TRP A 71 10.20 -10.03 -9.22
N ALA A 72 9.39 -9.57 -8.26
CA ALA A 72 8.46 -8.47 -8.47
C ALA A 72 8.09 -7.78 -7.16
N ASP A 73 7.90 -6.46 -7.23
CA ASP A 73 7.33 -5.70 -6.13
C ASP A 73 5.82 -5.93 -6.04
N ILE A 74 5.37 -6.41 -4.89
CA ILE A 74 3.96 -6.67 -4.60
C ILE A 74 3.52 -5.67 -3.55
N THR A 75 2.48 -4.92 -3.87
CA THR A 75 1.89 -3.92 -2.96
C THR A 75 0.38 -4.09 -2.92
N ARG A 76 -0.21 -3.84 -1.75
CA ARG A 76 -1.66 -3.83 -1.54
C ARG A 76 -2.19 -2.40 -1.67
N PRO A 77 -2.86 -2.05 -2.79
CA PRO A 77 -3.40 -0.71 -2.96
C PRO A 77 -4.61 -0.50 -2.04
N THR A 78 -4.58 0.59 -1.27
CA THR A 78 -5.66 0.98 -0.35
C THR A 78 -6.26 2.30 -0.81
N LYS A 79 -7.58 2.46 -0.69
CA LYS A 79 -8.23 3.75 -0.94
C LYS A 79 -7.81 4.74 0.14
N MET A 80 -7.28 5.88 -0.29
CA MET A 80 -6.83 6.95 0.58
C MET A 80 -7.67 8.21 0.33
N ALA A 81 -7.92 8.99 1.37
CA ALA A 81 -8.48 10.34 1.27
C ALA A 81 -7.40 11.33 1.68
N VAL A 82 -7.34 12.49 1.01
CA VAL A 82 -6.39 13.55 1.34
C VAL A 82 -7.04 14.52 2.32
N LEU A 83 -6.43 14.73 3.47
CA LEU A 83 -6.84 15.68 4.49
C LEU A 83 -5.82 16.83 4.56
N ARG A 84 -6.29 18.04 4.90
CA ARG A 84 -5.43 19.17 5.20
C ARG A 84 -5.58 19.57 6.65
N ILE A 85 -4.48 19.54 7.38
CA ILE A 85 -4.40 19.94 8.79
C ILE A 85 -3.72 21.30 8.85
N THR A 86 -4.29 22.24 9.60
CA THR A 86 -3.82 23.62 9.72
C THR A 86 -3.78 24.06 11.18
N GLY A 87 -2.96 25.05 11.50
CA GLY A 87 -2.82 25.55 12.87
C GLY A 87 -1.87 24.70 13.73
N LEU A 88 -0.94 24.01 13.08
CA LEU A 88 0.15 23.32 13.77
C LEU A 88 1.12 24.36 14.33
N ASP A 89 1.65 24.16 15.53
CA ASP A 89 2.72 25.02 16.05
C ASP A 89 4.07 24.62 15.42
N ASP A 90 5.08 25.50 15.51
CA ASP A 90 6.42 25.28 14.98
C ASP A 90 7.16 24.12 15.68
N THR A 91 6.73 23.71 16.87
CA THR A 91 7.30 22.54 17.56
C THR A 91 6.75 21.20 17.06
N VAL A 92 5.66 21.20 16.29
CA VAL A 92 4.97 19.95 15.91
C VAL A 92 5.74 19.21 14.84
N THR A 93 5.94 17.91 15.05
CA THR A 93 6.58 17.01 14.08
C THR A 93 5.57 16.21 13.26
N THR A 94 6.00 15.73 12.10
CA THR A 94 5.17 14.88 11.22
C THR A 94 4.77 13.56 11.90
N GLU A 95 5.63 13.05 12.76
CA GLU A 95 5.45 11.83 13.54
C GLU A 95 4.37 12.01 14.61
N GLU A 96 4.36 13.15 15.30
CA GLU A 96 3.30 13.49 16.27
C GLU A 96 1.94 13.63 15.59
N VAL A 97 1.89 14.29 14.43
CA VAL A 97 0.66 14.40 13.63
C VAL A 97 0.17 13.01 13.23
N ALA A 98 1.06 12.16 12.71
CA ALA A 98 0.72 10.79 12.31
C ALA A 98 0.20 9.95 13.49
N ALA A 99 0.86 10.02 14.65
CA ALA A 99 0.46 9.27 15.85
C ALA A 99 -0.92 9.71 16.38
N GLN A 100 -1.19 11.03 16.41
CA GLN A 100 -2.47 11.55 16.83
C GLN A 100 -3.60 11.17 15.86
N LEU A 101 -3.35 11.26 14.55
CA LEU A 101 -4.34 10.85 13.56
C LEU A 101 -4.60 9.35 13.57
N ALA A 102 -3.59 8.52 13.84
CA ALA A 102 -3.76 7.08 13.98
C ALA A 102 -4.65 6.76 15.19
N SER A 103 -4.40 7.43 16.31
CA SER A 103 -5.19 7.31 17.53
C SER A 103 -6.66 7.73 17.33
N VAL A 104 -6.89 8.90 16.72
CA VAL A 104 -8.24 9.44 16.50
C VAL A 104 -8.99 8.68 15.41
N GLY A 105 -8.31 8.37 14.30
CA GLY A 105 -8.90 7.72 13.14
C GLY A 105 -9.05 6.21 13.26
N GLY A 106 -8.40 5.57 14.25
CA GLY A 106 -8.39 4.12 14.39
C GLY A 106 -7.69 3.39 13.23
N CYS A 107 -6.88 4.11 12.46
CA CYS A 107 -6.16 3.58 11.31
C CYS A 107 -4.70 3.28 11.67
N PRO A 108 -4.09 2.21 11.12
CA PRO A 108 -2.69 1.94 11.34
C PRO A 108 -1.81 3.05 10.73
N PRO A 109 -0.67 3.40 11.35
CA PRO A 109 0.22 4.43 10.83
C PRO A 109 0.80 4.09 9.44
N SER A 110 0.91 2.80 9.10
CA SER A 110 1.34 2.34 7.78
C SER A 110 0.36 2.69 6.66
N SER A 111 -0.90 2.98 6.98
CA SER A 111 -1.92 3.41 6.01
C SER A 111 -2.09 4.92 5.96
N MET A 112 -1.13 5.72 6.45
CA MET A 112 -1.17 7.18 6.36
C MET A 112 0.13 7.73 5.79
N ARG A 113 0.03 8.86 5.09
CA ARG A 113 1.18 9.53 4.49
C ARG A 113 1.15 11.01 4.84
N VAL A 114 1.79 11.35 5.96
CA VAL A 114 1.91 12.76 6.37
C VAL A 114 3.00 13.43 5.53
N GLY A 115 2.61 14.44 4.77
CA GLY A 115 3.54 15.31 4.05
C GLY A 115 4.23 16.30 4.99
N ASN A 116 5.31 16.91 4.51
CA ASN A 116 6.08 17.90 5.29
C ASN A 116 5.17 19.03 5.79
N ILE A 117 5.36 19.41 7.05
CA ILE A 117 4.68 20.57 7.65
C ILE A 117 5.23 21.84 6.99
N ARG A 118 4.35 22.59 6.33
CA ARG A 118 4.68 23.86 5.70
C ARG A 118 4.30 25.01 6.63
N PRO A 119 5.24 25.88 7.02
CA PRO A 119 4.92 27.06 7.80
C PRO A 119 4.02 28.00 6.99
N SER A 120 3.13 28.68 7.67
CA SER A 120 2.28 29.74 7.13
C SER A 120 2.77 31.10 7.60
N PHE A 121 2.43 32.14 6.84
CA PHE A 121 2.83 33.51 7.12
C PHE A 121 2.35 34.05 8.48
N TRP A 122 1.30 33.46 9.05
CA TRP A 122 0.68 33.92 10.30
C TRP A 122 1.19 33.20 11.56
N GLY A 123 2.28 32.44 11.49
CA GLY A 123 2.91 31.81 12.66
C GLY A 123 2.35 30.43 13.03
N GLY A 124 1.89 29.65 12.06
CA GLY A 124 1.51 28.25 12.26
C GLY A 124 1.71 27.41 11.00
N GLY A 125 1.78 26.09 11.11
CA GLY A 125 2.02 25.14 10.02
C GLY A 125 0.76 24.49 9.45
N SER A 126 0.90 23.92 8.25
CA SER A 126 -0.09 23.02 7.66
C SER A 126 0.56 21.81 6.99
N ALA A 127 -0.10 20.66 7.08
CA ALA A 127 0.32 19.40 6.46
C ALA A 127 -0.83 18.79 5.66
N LEU A 128 -0.49 18.08 4.59
CA LEU A 128 -1.40 17.19 3.88
C LEU A 128 -1.17 15.77 4.41
N VAL A 129 -2.25 15.04 4.66
CA VAL A 129 -2.25 13.65 5.12
C VAL A 129 -3.04 12.78 4.18
#